data_AF-T1CDU8-F1
#
_entry.id   AF-T1CDU8-F1
#
_cell.length_a   1.000
_cell.length_b   1.000
_cell.length_c   1.000
_cell.angle_alpha   90.00
_cell.angle_beta   90.00
_cell.angle_gamma   90.00
#
_symmetry.space_group_name_H-M   'P 1'
#
loop_
_entity.id
_entity.type
_entity.pdbx_description
1 polymer ?
#
loop_
_entity_poly.entity_id
_entity_poly.type
_entity_poly.pdbx_seq_one_letter_code
_entity_poly.pdbx_strand_id
1 'polypeptide(L)'
;GDIESISKYLVKIGYGVQMMRYIEEYRKTGDLSILLYSLDLMNYEKMFDALKFFRGDEGAVMRYFQARMDERNVMILMKAFSLKMPFDLIRSGLLPYGTLKVQKLEEFFEQIKGGSDHVKMIEDLIGIQIELQKEDQINLTVLEQKIQGSILKKYIELLSTQANSLGSIFSVMLRTENERNNLRKIINGKVYGFEPSKIRELLITV
;
A
#
# COMPACT_ATOMS: atom_id res chain seq x y z
N GLY A 1 17.47 -19.66 -15.16
CA GLY A 1 18.51 -19.16 -14.26
C GLY A 1 18.05 -19.43 -12.85
N ASP A 2 18.91 -19.98 -12.01
CA ASP A 2 18.59 -20.27 -10.60
C ASP A 2 18.51 -18.98 -9.77
N ILE A 3 17.62 -18.94 -8.78
CA ILE A 3 17.39 -17.77 -7.91
C ILE A 3 18.67 -17.36 -7.20
N GLU A 4 19.50 -18.32 -6.81
CA GLU A 4 20.78 -18.03 -6.18
C GLU A 4 21.76 -17.32 -7.13
N SER A 5 21.73 -17.69 -8.41
CA SER A 5 22.54 -17.03 -9.45
C SER A 5 22.06 -15.60 -9.69
N ILE A 6 20.74 -15.39 -9.66
CA ILE A 6 20.12 -14.05 -9.76
C ILE A 6 20.49 -13.22 -8.53
N SER A 7 20.37 -13.76 -7.31
CA SER A 7 20.74 -13.07 -6.07
C SER A 7 22.22 -12.68 -6.08
N LYS A 8 23.13 -13.57 -6.49
CA LYS A 8 24.57 -13.28 -6.63
C LYS A 8 24.85 -12.15 -7.62
N TYR A 9 24.15 -12.14 -8.76
CA TYR A 9 24.27 -11.03 -9.72
C TYR A 9 23.83 -9.69 -9.11
N LEU A 10 22.73 -9.70 -8.36
CA LEU A 10 22.14 -8.50 -7.74
C LEU A 10 22.93 -7.99 -6.52
N VAL A 11 23.92 -8.73 -6.01
CA VAL A 11 24.79 -8.27 -4.90
C VAL A 11 25.47 -6.95 -5.26
N LYS A 12 25.92 -6.78 -6.51
CA LYS A 12 26.61 -5.56 -6.96
C LYS A 12 25.77 -4.29 -6.84
N ILE A 13 24.44 -4.44 -6.84
CA ILE A 13 23.47 -3.34 -6.79
C ILE A 13 22.85 -3.25 -5.37
N GLY A 14 23.35 -4.05 -4.41
CA GLY A 14 22.90 -4.08 -3.01
C GLY A 14 21.64 -4.91 -2.74
N TYR A 15 20.80 -5.17 -3.75
CA TYR A 15 19.58 -5.99 -3.61
C TYR A 15 19.90 -7.45 -3.25
N GLY A 16 20.98 -8.01 -3.81
CA GLY A 16 21.35 -9.40 -3.59
C GLY A 16 21.68 -9.73 -2.13
N VAL A 17 22.23 -8.77 -1.37
CA VAL A 17 22.61 -8.98 0.03
C VAL A 17 21.40 -9.27 0.90
N GLN A 18 20.27 -8.59 0.66
CA GLN A 18 19.04 -8.80 1.43
C GLN A 18 18.38 -10.13 1.07
N MET A 19 18.30 -10.47 -0.21
CA MET A 19 17.75 -11.77 -0.63
C MET A 19 18.56 -12.95 -0.07
N MET A 20 19.89 -12.83 -0.03
CA MET A 20 20.77 -13.87 0.49
C MET A 20 20.54 -14.15 1.99
N ARG A 21 20.02 -13.20 2.76
CA ARG A 21 19.67 -13.42 4.18
C ARG A 21 18.51 -14.41 4.36
N TYR A 22 17.62 -14.49 3.38
CA TYR A 22 16.42 -15.34 3.41
C TYR A 22 16.48 -16.51 2.42
N ILE A 23 17.62 -16.71 1.74
CA ILE A 23 17.78 -17.76 0.71
C ILE A 23 17.63 -19.18 1.30
N GLU A 24 18.10 -19.39 2.53
CA GLU A 24 17.98 -20.68 3.23
C GLU A 24 16.55 -20.98 3.63
N GLU A 25 15.77 -19.96 3.96
CA GLU A 25 14.34 -20.11 4.25
C GLU A 25 13.57 -20.43 2.98
N TYR A 26 13.86 -19.74 1.88
CA TYR A 26 13.34 -20.07 0.54
C TYR A 26 13.66 -21.51 0.13
N ARG A 27 14.89 -22.00 0.36
CA ARG A 27 15.27 -23.39 0.05
C ARG A 27 14.42 -24.42 0.81
N LYS A 28 14.04 -24.11 2.05
CA LYS A 28 13.25 -25.00 2.91
C LYS A 28 11.76 -24.99 2.56
N THR A 29 11.22 -23.83 2.22
CA THR A 29 9.77 -23.66 2.01
C THR A 29 9.36 -23.68 0.54
N GLY A 30 10.28 -23.34 -0.36
CA GLY A 30 10.00 -23.07 -1.77
C GLY A 30 9.26 -21.75 -2.00
N ASP A 31 9.00 -20.95 -0.96
CA ASP A 31 8.17 -19.75 -1.05
C ASP A 31 8.98 -18.52 -1.47
N LEU A 32 8.78 -18.11 -2.72
CA LEU A 32 9.42 -16.92 -3.30
C LEU A 32 8.98 -15.61 -2.61
N SER A 33 7.80 -15.60 -2.00
CA SER A 33 7.21 -14.41 -1.37
C SER A 33 8.10 -13.83 -0.28
N ILE A 34 8.83 -14.69 0.45
CA ILE A 34 9.77 -14.30 1.51
C ILE A 34 10.91 -13.44 0.93
N LEU A 35 11.44 -13.84 -0.23
CA LEU A 35 12.51 -13.08 -0.90
C LEU A 35 11.98 -11.73 -1.43
N LEU A 36 10.80 -11.72 -2.04
CA LEU A 36 10.19 -10.49 -2.55
C LEU A 36 9.89 -9.50 -1.41
N TYR A 37 9.34 -10.02 -0.31
CA TYR A 37 9.06 -9.23 0.88
C TYR A 37 10.34 -8.62 1.50
N SER A 38 11.44 -9.38 1.52
CA SER A 38 12.73 -8.85 1.99
C SER A 38 13.24 -7.66 1.15
N LEU A 39 12.94 -7.66 -0.16
CA LEU A 39 13.29 -6.56 -1.05
C LEU A 39 12.39 -5.34 -0.81
N ASP A 40 11.09 -5.56 -0.62
CA ASP A 40 10.14 -4.50 -0.28
C ASP A 40 10.54 -3.82 1.02
N LEU A 41 10.87 -4.59 2.07
CA LEU A 41 11.37 -4.05 3.34
C LEU A 41 12.61 -3.19 3.15
N MET A 42 13.60 -3.67 2.39
CA MET A 42 14.81 -2.90 2.11
C MET A 42 14.49 -1.58 1.38
N ASN A 43 13.57 -1.62 0.41
CA ASN A 43 13.17 -0.43 -0.33
C ASN A 43 12.50 0.59 0.58
N TYR A 44 11.62 0.15 1.47
CA TYR A 44 10.98 1.04 2.44
C TYR A 44 11.97 1.61 3.45
N GLU A 45 12.87 0.79 3.99
CA GLU A 45 13.93 1.24 4.91
C GLU A 45 14.76 2.36 4.26
N LYS A 46 15.27 2.13 3.04
CA LYS A 46 16.03 3.13 2.28
C LYS A 46 15.22 4.38 1.98
N MET A 47 13.95 4.24 1.63
CA MET A 47 13.07 5.37 1.35
C MET A 47 12.85 6.22 2.61
N PHE A 48 12.53 5.61 3.74
CA PHE A 48 12.33 6.33 5.00
C PHE A 48 13.62 6.97 5.50
N ASP A 49 14.77 6.32 5.30
CA ASP A 49 16.07 6.92 5.60
C ASP A 49 16.38 8.12 4.70
N ALA A 50 16.03 8.06 3.41
CA ALA A 50 16.18 9.20 2.50
C ALA A 50 15.25 10.37 2.83
N LEU A 51 14.10 10.09 3.47
CA LEU A 51 13.13 11.10 3.91
C LEU A 51 13.44 11.69 5.30
N LYS A 52 14.42 11.13 6.03
CA LYS A 52 14.87 11.67 7.32
C LYS A 52 15.70 12.93 7.11
N PHE A 53 15.13 14.08 7.51
CA PHE A 53 15.85 15.30 7.87
C PHE A 53 16.78 15.90 6.80
N PHE A 54 16.26 16.23 5.61
CA PHE A 54 17.04 17.04 4.66
C PHE A 54 16.86 18.55 4.92
N ARG A 55 15.62 19.03 5.10
CA ARG A 55 15.27 20.45 5.27
C ARG A 55 14.11 20.73 6.23
N GLY A 56 13.40 19.71 6.71
CA GLY A 56 12.31 19.83 7.69
C GLY A 56 10.91 20.01 7.07
N ASP A 57 10.81 20.02 5.75
CA ASP A 57 9.56 20.11 4.98
C ASP A 57 9.01 18.74 4.54
N GLU A 58 9.80 17.67 4.73
CA GLU A 58 9.52 16.31 4.23
C GLU A 58 8.44 15.57 5.03
N GLY A 59 8.06 16.08 6.19
CA GLY A 59 7.11 15.42 7.09
C GLY A 59 5.77 15.11 6.42
N ALA A 60 5.32 15.95 5.47
CA ALA A 60 4.13 15.71 4.67
C ALA A 60 4.26 14.48 3.76
N VAL A 61 5.39 14.39 3.03
CA VAL A 61 5.71 13.29 2.12
C VAL A 61 5.90 11.99 2.91
N MET A 62 6.59 12.05 4.04
CA MET A 62 6.76 10.92 4.94
C MET A 62 5.41 10.38 5.41
N ARG A 63 4.51 11.25 5.92
CA ARG A 63 3.18 10.84 6.36
C ARG A 63 2.34 10.24 5.24
N TYR A 64 2.48 10.74 4.00
CA TYR A 64 1.82 10.12 2.84
C TYR A 64 2.26 8.66 2.67
N PHE A 65 3.57 8.39 2.66
CA PHE A 65 4.07 7.02 2.52
C PHE A 65 3.70 6.13 3.71
N GLN A 66 3.68 6.66 4.93
CA GLN A 66 3.19 5.92 6.10
C GLN A 66 1.72 5.52 5.93
N ALA A 67 0.86 6.43 5.47
CA ALA A 67 -0.54 6.13 5.19
C ALA A 67 -0.70 5.08 4.07
N ARG A 68 0.18 5.07 3.06
CA ARG A 68 0.22 4.01 2.04
C ARG A 68 0.60 2.65 2.64
N MET A 69 1.53 2.62 3.61
CA MET A 69 1.85 1.37 4.34
C MET A 69 0.66 0.88 5.17
N ASP A 70 -0.01 1.80 5.86
CA ASP A 70 -1.18 1.47 6.68
C ASP A 70 -2.33 0.90 5.82
N GLU A 71 -2.60 1.52 4.65
CA GLU A 71 -3.53 0.98 3.66
C GLU A 71 -3.14 -0.44 3.23
N ARG A 72 -1.86 -0.66 2.91
CA ARG A 72 -1.39 -1.98 2.50
C ARG A 72 -1.56 -3.02 3.60
N ASN A 73 -1.23 -2.67 4.85
CA ASN A 73 -1.41 -3.54 6.01
C ASN A 73 -2.89 -3.88 6.24
N VAL A 74 -3.79 -2.89 6.18
CA VAL A 74 -5.24 -3.13 6.28
C VAL A 74 -5.73 -4.05 5.17
N MET A 75 -5.28 -3.86 3.92
CA MET A 75 -5.66 -4.75 2.82
C MET A 75 -5.13 -6.17 2.99
N ILE A 76 -3.94 -6.34 3.57
CA ILE A 76 -3.41 -7.67 3.92
C ILE A 76 -4.32 -8.34 4.94
N LEU A 77 -4.73 -7.63 5.99
CA LEU A 77 -5.63 -8.15 7.02
C LEU A 77 -7.02 -8.50 6.47
N MET A 78 -7.58 -7.65 5.60
CA MET A 78 -8.88 -7.91 4.96
C MET A 78 -8.82 -9.14 4.03
N LYS A 79 -7.73 -9.30 3.27
CA LYS A 79 -7.52 -10.50 2.43
C LYS A 79 -7.36 -11.75 3.28
N ALA A 80 -6.59 -11.66 4.35
CA ALA A 80 -6.43 -12.76 5.30
C ALA A 80 -7.75 -13.18 5.96
N PHE A 81 -8.58 -12.21 6.33
CA PHE A 81 -9.92 -12.46 6.86
C PHE A 81 -10.79 -13.20 5.84
N SER A 82 -10.79 -12.74 4.59
CA SER A 82 -11.49 -13.42 3.49
C SER A 82 -11.01 -14.85 3.25
N LEU A 83 -9.71 -15.12 3.45
CA LEU A 83 -9.08 -16.43 3.33
C LEU A 83 -9.11 -17.27 4.62
N LYS A 84 -9.70 -16.75 5.71
CA LYS A 84 -9.76 -17.38 7.04
C LYS A 84 -8.40 -17.79 7.61
N MET A 85 -7.37 -16.96 7.36
CA MET A 85 -6.02 -17.20 7.87
C MET A 85 -5.87 -16.69 9.33
N PRO A 86 -5.10 -17.39 10.19
CA PRO A 86 -4.77 -16.90 11.53
C PRO A 86 -3.77 -15.73 11.48
N PHE A 87 -3.87 -14.81 12.45
CA PHE A 87 -3.03 -13.61 12.54
C PHE A 87 -1.52 -13.92 12.59
N ASP A 88 -1.14 -15.00 13.27
CA ASP A 88 0.26 -15.41 13.44
C ASP A 88 0.99 -15.64 12.11
N LEU A 89 0.29 -16.15 11.10
CA LEU A 89 0.87 -16.38 9.76
C LEU A 89 1.02 -15.08 8.95
N ILE A 90 0.26 -14.04 9.29
CA ILE A 90 0.21 -12.78 8.55
C ILE A 90 1.16 -11.76 9.16
N ARG A 91 1.44 -11.89 10.46
CA ARG A 91 2.27 -10.96 11.24
C ARG A 91 3.63 -10.70 10.60
N SER A 92 4.24 -11.72 10.00
CA SER A 92 5.54 -11.60 9.31
C SER A 92 5.46 -10.76 8.04
N GLY A 93 4.29 -10.70 7.38
CA GLY A 93 4.05 -9.92 6.17
C GLY A 93 3.58 -8.49 6.40
N LEU A 94 3.44 -8.04 7.66
CA LEU A 94 3.04 -6.67 7.98
C LEU A 94 4.22 -5.69 7.86
N LEU A 95 4.01 -4.61 7.13
CA LEU A 95 5.04 -3.63 6.82
C LEU A 95 5.35 -2.73 8.04
N PRO A 96 6.63 -2.61 8.47
CA PRO A 96 6.99 -2.04 9.76
C PRO A 96 7.18 -0.51 9.81
N TYR A 97 6.66 0.26 8.87
CA TYR A 97 6.86 1.72 8.81
C TYR A 97 5.58 2.55 8.69
N GLY A 98 4.42 1.92 8.92
CA GLY A 98 3.14 2.62 9.00
C GLY A 98 3.00 3.49 10.26
N THR A 99 1.92 4.26 10.34
CA THR A 99 1.55 4.95 11.59
C THR A 99 0.94 3.99 12.61
N LEU A 100 0.41 2.85 12.14
CA LEU A 100 -0.26 1.86 12.96
C LEU A 100 0.75 0.86 13.54
N LYS A 101 0.73 0.72 14.87
CA LYS A 101 1.48 -0.35 15.56
C LYS A 101 0.81 -1.71 15.32
N VAL A 102 1.63 -2.77 15.33
CA VAL A 102 1.17 -4.16 15.17
C VAL A 102 0.04 -4.53 16.15
N GLN A 103 0.10 -4.03 17.39
CA GLN A 103 -0.95 -4.25 18.40
C GLN A 103 -2.32 -3.73 17.95
N LYS A 104 -2.38 -2.51 17.39
CA LYS A 104 -3.63 -1.94 16.87
C LYS A 104 -4.14 -2.71 15.65
N LEU A 105 -3.24 -3.23 14.82
CA LEU A 105 -3.58 -4.06 13.67
C LEU A 105 -4.14 -5.42 14.10
N GLU A 106 -3.63 -5.99 15.18
CA GLU A 106 -4.15 -7.22 15.79
C GLU A 106 -5.54 -7.01 16.39
N GLU A 107 -5.73 -5.94 17.17
CA GLU A 107 -7.04 -5.54 17.71
C GLU A 107 -8.07 -5.35 16.58
N PHE A 108 -7.68 -4.67 15.51
CA PHE A 108 -8.53 -4.49 14.32
C PHE A 108 -8.88 -5.83 13.66
N PHE A 109 -7.91 -6.75 13.51
CA PHE A 109 -8.16 -8.06 12.92
C PHE A 109 -9.17 -8.90 13.72
N GLU A 110 -9.11 -8.85 15.05
CA GLU A 110 -10.09 -9.52 15.90
C GLU A 110 -11.48 -8.85 15.83
N GLN A 111 -11.52 -7.51 15.75
CA GLN A 111 -12.78 -6.77 15.61
C GLN A 111 -13.48 -7.04 14.27
N ILE A 112 -12.73 -7.19 13.16
CA ILE A 112 -13.29 -7.56 11.85
C ILE A 112 -14.05 -8.88 11.93
N LYS A 113 -13.58 -9.86 12.73
CA LYS A 113 -14.27 -11.15 12.87
C LYS A 113 -15.65 -11.02 13.54
N GLY A 114 -15.85 -10.00 14.38
CA GLY A 114 -17.09 -9.80 15.15
C GLY A 114 -18.00 -8.68 14.66
N GLY A 115 -17.50 -7.74 13.86
CA GLY A 115 -18.23 -6.54 13.44
C GLY A 115 -18.97 -6.66 12.12
N SER A 116 -20.09 -5.95 11.97
CA SER A 116 -20.88 -5.87 10.74
C SER A 116 -20.52 -4.69 9.82
N ASP A 117 -19.81 -3.68 10.32
CA ASP A 117 -19.48 -2.45 9.58
C ASP A 117 -17.95 -2.27 9.44
N HIS A 118 -17.37 -3.03 8.51
CA HIS A 118 -15.92 -3.02 8.26
C HIS A 118 -15.40 -1.66 7.74
N VAL A 119 -16.26 -0.87 7.10
CA VAL A 119 -15.85 0.39 6.46
C VAL A 119 -15.55 1.44 7.51
N LYS A 120 -16.46 1.66 8.46
CA LYS A 120 -16.24 2.60 9.56
C LYS A 120 -15.03 2.22 10.42
N MET A 121 -14.82 0.93 10.65
CA MET A 121 -13.64 0.47 11.38
C MET A 121 -12.33 0.87 10.67
N ILE A 122 -12.30 0.82 9.33
CA ILE A 122 -11.14 1.25 8.54
C ILE A 122 -10.99 2.78 8.56
N GLU A 123 -12.10 3.51 8.43
CA GLU A 123 -12.12 4.97 8.52
C GLU A 123 -11.56 5.46 9.85
N ASP A 124 -11.98 4.85 10.96
CA ASP A 124 -11.52 5.17 12.31
C ASP A 124 -10.04 4.80 12.53
N LEU A 125 -9.60 3.68 11.95
CA LEU A 125 -8.23 3.20 12.09
C LEU A 125 -7.22 4.10 11.36
N ILE A 126 -7.50 4.48 10.11
CA ILE A 126 -6.56 5.24 9.25
C ILE A 126 -6.86 6.76 9.31
N GLY A 127 -8.01 7.18 9.81
CA GLY A 127 -8.42 8.59 9.88
C GLY A 127 -8.69 9.18 8.50
N ILE A 128 -9.47 8.46 7.70
CA ILE A 128 -9.91 8.85 6.34
C ILE A 128 -11.42 8.67 6.21
N GLN A 129 -12.05 9.38 5.28
CA GLN A 129 -13.45 9.19 4.92
C GLN A 129 -13.53 8.43 3.60
N ILE A 130 -14.32 7.37 3.55
CA ILE A 130 -14.52 6.48 2.40
C ILE A 130 -15.95 6.66 1.91
N GLU A 131 -16.08 7.32 0.76
CA GLU A 131 -17.38 7.48 0.09
C GLU A 131 -17.73 6.20 -0.68
N LEU A 132 -18.61 5.37 -0.12
CA LEU A 132 -19.22 4.22 -0.80
C LEU A 132 -20.61 4.58 -1.32
N GLN A 133 -20.93 4.14 -2.54
CA GLN A 133 -22.30 4.22 -3.05
C GLN A 133 -23.12 3.06 -2.47
N LYS A 134 -24.41 3.30 -2.19
CA LYS A 134 -25.29 2.37 -1.46
C LYS A 134 -25.47 0.98 -2.11
N GLU A 135 -25.06 0.82 -3.36
CA GLU A 135 -25.16 -0.41 -4.15
C GLU A 135 -23.84 -1.18 -4.28
N ASP A 136 -22.75 -0.65 -3.71
CA ASP A 136 -21.44 -1.31 -3.74
C ASP A 136 -21.49 -2.55 -2.83
N GLN A 137 -21.67 -3.73 -3.42
CA GLN A 137 -21.18 -4.94 -2.77
C GLN A 137 -19.71 -4.67 -2.44
N ILE A 138 -19.32 -4.84 -1.16
CA ILE A 138 -17.97 -4.55 -0.65
C ILE A 138 -16.98 -5.49 -1.34
N ASN A 139 -16.61 -5.16 -2.57
CA ASN A 139 -15.55 -5.82 -3.29
C ASN A 139 -14.25 -5.22 -2.77
N LEU A 140 -13.36 -6.07 -2.28
CA LEU A 140 -12.06 -5.66 -1.75
C LEU A 140 -11.30 -4.75 -2.72
N THR A 141 -11.48 -4.96 -4.03
CA THR A 141 -10.86 -4.12 -5.06
C THR A 141 -11.40 -2.70 -5.09
N VAL A 142 -12.71 -2.53 -4.93
CA VAL A 142 -13.37 -1.21 -4.91
C VAL A 142 -13.00 -0.50 -3.61
N LEU A 143 -13.04 -1.23 -2.48
CA LEU A 143 -12.63 -0.70 -1.19
C LEU A 143 -11.18 -0.21 -1.20
N GLU A 144 -10.25 -1.01 -1.73
CA GLU A 144 -8.84 -0.63 -1.91
C GLU A 144 -8.77 0.71 -2.66
N GLN A 145 -9.40 0.81 -3.82
CA GLN A 145 -9.35 2.04 -4.62
C GLN A 145 -9.94 3.26 -3.93
N LYS A 146 -11.00 3.11 -3.14
CA LYS A 146 -11.58 4.23 -2.37
C LYS A 146 -10.64 4.68 -1.26
N ILE A 147 -10.05 3.75 -0.50
CA ILE A 147 -9.03 4.07 0.52
C ILE A 147 -7.85 4.82 -0.13
N GLN A 148 -7.35 4.30 -1.26
CA GLN A 148 -6.26 4.93 -2.01
C GLN A 148 -6.61 6.35 -2.45
N GLY A 149 -7.82 6.54 -2.98
CA GLY A 149 -8.32 7.85 -3.41
C GLY A 149 -8.45 8.84 -2.26
N SER A 150 -8.99 8.42 -1.12
CA SER A 150 -9.14 9.29 0.06
C SER A 150 -7.79 9.70 0.65
N ILE A 151 -6.83 8.78 0.74
CA ILE A 151 -5.44 9.10 1.14
C ILE A 151 -4.85 10.09 0.14
N LEU A 152 -4.95 9.80 -1.16
CA LEU A 152 -4.36 10.63 -2.21
C LEU A 152 -4.92 12.06 -2.18
N LYS A 153 -6.24 12.22 -2.03
CA LYS A 153 -6.91 13.52 -1.93
C LYS A 153 -6.43 14.32 -0.73
N LYS A 154 -6.44 13.71 0.46
CA LYS A 154 -5.97 14.33 1.72
C LYS A 154 -4.53 14.85 1.59
N TYR A 155 -3.64 14.05 0.99
CA TYR A 155 -2.23 14.43 0.90
C TYR A 155 -1.91 15.33 -0.28
N ILE A 156 -2.59 15.22 -1.43
CA ILE A 156 -2.37 16.15 -2.55
C ILE A 156 -2.71 17.58 -2.15
N GLU A 157 -3.82 17.79 -1.44
CA GLU A 157 -4.21 19.10 -0.91
C GLU A 157 -3.10 19.65 0.00
N LEU A 158 -2.66 18.85 0.99
CA LEU A 158 -1.61 19.25 1.93
C LEU A 158 -0.27 19.54 1.22
N LEU A 159 0.18 18.67 0.32
CA LEU A 159 1.44 18.79 -0.39
C LEU A 159 1.46 20.00 -1.34
N SER A 160 0.32 20.34 -1.95
CA SER A 160 0.19 21.48 -2.86
C SER A 160 0.38 22.84 -2.19
N THR A 161 0.13 22.93 -0.88
CA THR A 161 0.28 24.18 -0.11
C THR A 161 1.74 24.50 0.25
N GLN A 162 2.66 23.54 0.13
CA GLN A 162 4.06 23.71 0.51
C GLN A 162 4.88 24.24 -0.69
N ALA A 163 4.91 25.57 -0.87
CA ALA A 163 5.67 26.20 -1.95
C ALA A 163 7.19 25.94 -1.81
N ASN A 164 7.88 25.73 -2.95
CA ASN A 164 9.33 25.48 -3.04
C ASN A 164 9.85 24.34 -2.14
N SER A 165 9.02 23.34 -1.87
CA SER A 165 9.33 22.19 -1.03
C SER A 165 9.37 20.90 -1.85
N LEU A 166 9.82 19.81 -1.21
CA LEU A 166 9.59 18.48 -1.78
C LEU A 166 8.08 18.18 -1.94
N GLY A 167 7.24 18.77 -1.10
CA GLY A 167 5.79 18.61 -1.18
C GLY A 167 5.19 19.03 -2.52
N SER A 168 5.59 20.19 -3.07
CA SER A 168 5.07 20.65 -4.36
C SER A 168 5.49 19.75 -5.51
N ILE A 169 6.73 19.24 -5.49
CA ILE A 169 7.24 18.28 -6.48
C ILE A 169 6.43 16.98 -6.42
N PHE A 170 6.24 16.43 -5.22
CA PHE A 170 5.45 15.22 -5.02
C PHE A 170 3.98 15.41 -5.40
N SER A 171 3.39 16.58 -5.13
CA SER A 171 2.01 16.89 -5.54
C SER A 171 1.83 16.76 -7.06
N VAL A 172 2.76 17.32 -7.85
CA VAL A 172 2.72 17.19 -9.31
C VAL A 172 2.93 15.73 -9.75
N MET A 173 3.94 15.06 -9.21
CA MET A 173 4.24 13.66 -9.55
C MET A 173 3.04 12.74 -9.27
N LEU A 174 2.43 12.87 -8.10
CA LEU A 174 1.28 12.07 -7.69
C LEU A 174 0.04 12.33 -8.55
N ARG A 175 -0.20 13.59 -8.94
CA ARG A 175 -1.28 13.93 -9.89
C ARG A 175 -1.06 13.27 -11.25
N THR A 176 0.14 13.38 -11.81
CA THR A 176 0.48 12.77 -13.09
C THR A 176 0.41 11.24 -13.05
N GLU A 177 0.88 10.62 -11.97
CA GLU A 177 0.78 9.16 -11.80
C GLU A 177 -0.67 8.71 -11.71
N ASN A 178 -1.50 9.43 -10.95
CA ASN A 178 -2.92 9.15 -10.84
C ASN A 178 -3.66 9.30 -12.19
N GLU A 179 -3.36 10.35 -12.94
CA GLU A 179 -3.90 10.56 -14.28
C GLU A 179 -3.54 9.40 -15.20
N ARG A 180 -2.26 8.99 -15.22
CA ARG A 180 -1.79 7.84 -16.00
C ARG A 180 -2.50 6.55 -15.60
N ASN A 181 -2.71 6.33 -14.31
CA ASN A 181 -3.43 5.16 -13.80
C ASN A 181 -4.91 5.18 -14.20
N ASN A 182 -5.57 6.34 -14.15
CA ASN A 182 -6.94 6.51 -14.62
C ASN A 182 -7.05 6.24 -16.13
N LEU A 183 -6.14 6.76 -16.94
CA LEU A 183 -6.11 6.47 -18.38
C LEU A 183 -5.95 4.98 -18.65
N ARG A 184 -5.06 4.29 -17.92
CA ARG A 184 -4.89 2.84 -18.02
C ARG A 184 -6.18 2.09 -17.63
N LYS A 185 -6.86 2.51 -16.57
CA LYS A 185 -8.15 1.92 -16.15
C LYS A 185 -9.23 2.10 -17.22
N ILE A 186 -9.31 3.28 -17.86
CA ILE A 186 -10.25 3.55 -18.95
C ILE A 186 -9.94 2.67 -20.16
N ILE A 187 -8.68 2.61 -20.58
CA ILE A 187 -8.26 1.79 -21.73
C ILE A 187 -8.56 0.31 -21.47
N ASN A 188 -8.10 -0.21 -20.34
CA ASN A 188 -8.34 -1.61 -19.98
C ASN A 188 -9.84 -1.91 -19.86
N GLY A 189 -10.61 -1.03 -19.22
CA GLY A 189 -12.07 -1.16 -19.12
C GLY A 189 -12.75 -1.24 -20.48
N LYS A 190 -12.34 -0.39 -21.44
CA LYS A 190 -12.85 -0.44 -22.82
C LYS A 190 -12.44 -1.72 -23.55
N VAL A 191 -11.19 -2.17 -23.40
CA VAL A 191 -10.68 -3.40 -24.01
C VAL A 191 -11.42 -4.63 -23.50
N TYR A 192 -11.72 -4.68 -22.19
CA TYR A 192 -12.47 -5.77 -21.57
C TYR A 192 -13.99 -5.63 -21.66
N GLY A 193 -14.50 -4.60 -22.34
CA GLY A 193 -15.94 -4.40 -22.55
C GLY A 193 -16.74 -4.05 -21.29
N PHE A 194 -16.11 -3.42 -20.29
CA PHE A 194 -16.82 -2.96 -19.08
C PHE A 194 -17.75 -1.79 -19.39
N GLU A 195 -18.88 -1.74 -18.67
CA GLU A 195 -19.80 -0.61 -18.76
C GLU A 195 -19.15 0.69 -18.28
N PRO A 196 -19.49 1.85 -18.88
CA PRO A 196 -18.95 3.14 -18.49
C PRO A 196 -19.18 3.50 -17.00
N SER A 197 -20.28 3.04 -16.40
CA SER A 197 -20.61 3.17 -14.97
C SER A 197 -19.51 2.54 -14.10
N LYS A 198 -19.23 1.26 -14.35
CA LYS A 198 -18.20 0.48 -13.65
C LYS A 198 -16.79 1.04 -13.87
N ILE A 199 -16.49 1.58 -15.06
CA ILE A 199 -15.21 2.23 -15.30
C ILE A 199 -15.09 3.49 -14.43
N ARG A 200 -16.15 4.30 -14.32
CA ARG A 200 -16.15 5.53 -13.52
C ARG A 200 -15.96 5.27 -12.04
N GLU A 201 -16.56 4.19 -11.51
CA GLU A 201 -16.39 3.79 -10.10
C GLU A 201 -14.93 3.52 -9.73
N LEU A 202 -14.13 3.06 -10.70
CA LEU A 202 -12.72 2.72 -10.50
C LEU A 202 -11.79 3.94 -10.60
N LEU A 203 -12.28 5.09 -11.06
CA LEU A 203 -11.46 6.28 -11.23
C LEU A 203 -11.24 6.98 -9.91
N ILE A 204 -10.03 7.49 -9.72
CA ILE A 204 -9.68 8.31 -8.56
C ILE A 204 -9.56 9.76 -9.03
N THR A 205 -10.51 10.60 -8.65
CA THR A 205 -10.52 12.03 -8.99
C THR A 205 -9.96 12.85 -7.83
N VAL A 206 -8.94 13.66 -8.10
CA VAL A 206 -8.16 14.43 -7.12
C VAL A 206 -7.76 15.80 -7.66
#